data_AF-A0A8J5KG68-F1
#
_entry.id   AF-A0A8J5KG68-F1
#
_cell.length_a   1.000
_cell.length_b   1.000
_cell.length_c   1.000
_cell.angle_alpha   90.00
_cell.angle_beta   90.00
_cell.angle_gamma   90.00
#
_symmetry.space_group_name_H-M   'P 1'
#
loop_
_entity.id
_entity.type
_entity.pdbx_description
1 polymer ?
#
loop_
_entity_poly.entity_id
_entity_poly.type
_entity_poly.pdbx_seq_one_letter_code
_entity_poly.pdbx_strand_id
1 'polypeptide(L)'
;MAGLAIGIASMRSGEQALLHVGWELGYGKEGSFSFPNVPPMADLIYEVELIGFDEAKEVGYHISFSCFTFLVYCTVMLSGKARSDMTVEERIAAAERRKVEGNDYFKEEKLEEAMQQYEMAIAYMGDDFMFQLFGKYRDMALAVKNPCHLNMAACLIKLKRYEEAIGQCTIINFSSVLQRLMLVYFQFAEAIHLCFHVLQLPSDKPGPAADCLYMLQVLSEDENNVKALFRRGKARSELGQIDAAKEDLEKARKHAPQDKAIVQELRLLAEHDKAIYQKQKEIYRGIFGPRAEPKPESSNRLVLFWRWLVALICSLLKFKRHKKE
;
A
#
# COMPACT_ATOMS: atom_id res chain seq x y z
N MET A 1 28.44 3.31 -16.19
CA MET A 1 28.75 1.91 -15.81
C MET A 1 28.53 0.93 -16.96
N ALA A 2 29.24 1.13 -18.08
CA ALA A 2 29.13 0.24 -19.25
C ALA A 2 30.00 -1.02 -19.10
N GLY A 3 31.15 -0.92 -18.41
CA GLY A 3 32.11 -2.02 -18.28
C GLY A 3 31.57 -3.22 -17.50
N LEU A 4 30.83 -2.99 -16.41
CA LEU A 4 30.22 -4.07 -15.63
C LEU A 4 29.19 -4.85 -16.45
N ALA A 5 28.34 -4.16 -17.21
CA ALA A 5 27.32 -4.80 -18.06
C ALA A 5 27.96 -5.67 -19.15
N ILE A 6 29.05 -5.20 -19.76
CA ILE A 6 29.82 -5.98 -20.75
C ILE A 6 30.42 -7.23 -20.09
N GLY A 7 30.97 -7.10 -18.89
CA GLY A 7 31.52 -8.23 -18.14
C GLY A 7 30.45 -9.28 -17.81
N ILE A 8 29.31 -8.85 -17.27
CA ILE A 8 28.19 -9.76 -16.95
C ILE A 8 27.64 -10.45 -18.19
N ALA A 9 27.52 -9.75 -19.32
CA ALA A 9 27.04 -10.33 -20.58
C ALA A 9 27.93 -11.45 -21.12
N SER A 10 29.20 -11.52 -20.67
CA SER A 10 30.14 -12.59 -21.04
C SER A 10 30.14 -13.80 -20.09
N MET A 11 29.45 -13.70 -18.94
CA MET A 11 29.43 -14.73 -17.91
C MET A 11 28.37 -15.81 -18.18
N ARG A 12 28.60 -17.01 -17.65
CA ARG A 12 27.58 -18.09 -17.63
C ARG A 12 26.83 -18.11 -16.30
N SER A 13 25.62 -18.69 -16.33
CA SER A 13 24.86 -18.98 -15.10
C SER A 13 25.68 -19.86 -14.13
N GLY A 14 25.73 -19.46 -12.87
CA GLY A 14 26.54 -20.04 -11.80
C GLY A 14 28.02 -19.61 -11.80
N GLU A 15 28.46 -18.74 -12.71
CA GLU A 15 29.86 -18.32 -12.79
C GLU A 15 30.20 -17.23 -11.76
N GLN A 16 31.32 -17.43 -11.05
CA GLN A 16 31.94 -16.40 -10.21
C GLN A 16 33.17 -15.84 -10.93
N ALA A 17 33.24 -14.52 -11.07
CA ALA A 17 34.32 -13.84 -11.77
C ALA A 17 34.74 -12.54 -11.07
N LEU A 18 36.04 -12.24 -11.14
CA LEU A 18 36.60 -10.96 -10.73
C LEU A 18 36.78 -10.08 -11.98
N LEU A 19 35.99 -9.02 -12.09
CA LEU A 19 36.00 -8.12 -13.23
C LEU A 19 36.80 -6.86 -12.91
N HIS A 20 37.85 -6.61 -13.69
CA HIS A 20 38.62 -5.38 -13.65
C HIS A 20 38.06 -4.40 -14.67
N VAL A 21 37.51 -3.29 -14.20
CA VAL A 21 36.88 -2.26 -15.04
C VAL A 21 37.69 -0.98 -14.92
N GLY A 22 38.39 -0.62 -15.99
CA GLY A 22 39.10 0.65 -16.07
C GLY A 22 38.16 1.85 -15.91
N TRP A 23 38.66 2.96 -15.37
CA TRP A 23 37.87 4.16 -15.08
C TRP A 23 37.08 4.68 -16.28
N GLU A 24 37.59 4.48 -17.50
CA GLU A 24 36.96 4.85 -18.77
C GLU A 24 35.61 4.17 -18.99
N LEU A 25 35.46 2.93 -18.52
CA LEU A 25 34.23 2.12 -18.61
C LEU A 25 33.46 2.08 -17.28
N GLY A 26 34.05 2.60 -16.21
CA GLY A 26 33.49 2.76 -14.86
C GLY A 26 32.78 4.11 -14.68
N TYR A 27 33.27 4.90 -13.71
CA TYR A 27 32.72 6.21 -13.33
C TYR A 27 33.38 7.41 -14.04
N GLY A 28 34.30 7.16 -14.98
CA GLY A 28 34.89 8.19 -15.83
C GLY A 28 35.79 9.18 -15.10
N LYS A 29 36.04 10.33 -15.75
CA LYS A 29 36.90 11.40 -15.23
C LYS A 29 36.31 12.12 -14.02
N GLU A 30 35.02 11.98 -13.78
CA GLU A 30 34.29 12.70 -12.73
C GLU A 30 34.11 11.87 -11.47
N GLY A 31 34.15 10.53 -11.57
CA GLY A 31 33.91 9.64 -10.43
C GLY A 31 32.44 9.60 -10.03
N SER A 32 32.16 9.15 -8.81
CA SER A 32 30.84 9.19 -8.18
C SER A 32 30.99 9.82 -6.80
N PHE A 33 30.45 11.02 -6.63
CA PHE A 33 30.45 11.70 -5.32
C PHE A 33 29.42 11.08 -4.35
N SER A 34 28.38 10.44 -4.88
CA SER A 34 27.37 9.68 -4.14
C SER A 34 27.77 8.22 -3.95
N PHE A 35 27.13 7.50 -3.02
CA PHE A 35 27.46 6.10 -2.73
C PHE A 35 27.22 5.15 -3.94
N PRO A 36 28.18 4.27 -4.28
CA PRO A 36 29.51 4.16 -3.69
C PRO A 36 30.37 5.38 -4.07
N ASN A 37 31.00 6.02 -3.08
CA ASN A 37 31.87 7.17 -3.30
C ASN A 37 33.12 6.68 -4.04
N VAL A 38 33.18 6.95 -5.33
CA VAL A 38 34.26 6.53 -6.21
C VAL A 38 35.02 7.78 -6.66
N PRO A 39 36.33 7.87 -6.39
CA PRO A 39 37.13 8.99 -6.83
C PRO A 39 37.11 9.18 -8.37
N PRO A 40 37.31 10.41 -8.85
CA PRO A 40 37.62 10.68 -10.26
C PRO A 40 38.71 9.77 -10.81
N MET A 41 38.53 9.22 -12.02
CA MET A 41 39.53 8.37 -12.70
C MET A 41 39.96 7.13 -11.89
N ALA A 42 39.06 6.57 -11.09
CA ALA A 42 39.31 5.35 -10.33
C ALA A 42 38.94 4.08 -11.12
N ASP A 43 39.87 3.14 -11.17
CA ASP A 43 39.63 1.79 -11.66
C ASP A 43 38.85 0.98 -10.61
N LEU A 44 38.01 0.07 -11.08
CA LEU A 44 37.08 -0.70 -10.25
C LEU A 44 37.38 -2.18 -10.35
N ILE A 45 37.22 -2.88 -9.23
CA ILE A 45 37.30 -4.34 -9.16
C ILE A 45 35.98 -4.84 -8.62
N TYR A 46 35.28 -5.64 -9.42
CA TYR A 46 34.01 -6.25 -9.04
C TYR A 46 34.20 -7.75 -8.83
N GLU A 47 33.80 -8.24 -7.67
CA GLU A 47 33.58 -9.67 -7.45
C GLU A 47 32.10 -9.96 -7.75
N VAL A 48 31.85 -10.73 -8.81
CA VAL A 48 30.49 -10.96 -9.34
C VAL A 48 30.19 -12.45 -9.37
N GLU A 49 29.04 -12.84 -8.84
CA GLU A 49 28.45 -14.16 -9.00
C GLU A 49 27.17 -14.05 -9.83
N LEU A 50 27.13 -14.67 -11.01
CA LEU A 50 25.94 -14.69 -11.84
C LEU A 50 25.06 -15.89 -11.46
N ILE A 51 24.03 -15.67 -10.64
CA ILE A 51 23.16 -16.74 -10.13
C ILE A 51 22.33 -17.42 -11.25
N GLY A 52 21.90 -16.64 -12.26
CA GLY A 52 21.15 -17.13 -13.41
C GLY A 52 20.47 -16.00 -14.18
N PHE A 53 19.96 -16.32 -15.37
CA PHE A 53 19.19 -15.39 -16.19
C PHE A 53 18.02 -16.12 -16.84
N ASP A 54 16.85 -15.46 -16.89
CA ASP A 54 15.67 -15.95 -17.59
C ASP A 54 15.64 -15.41 -19.02
N GLU A 55 15.43 -16.27 -20.01
CA GLU A 55 15.16 -15.83 -21.38
C GLU A 55 13.80 -15.13 -21.43
N ALA A 56 13.78 -13.89 -21.95
CA ALA A 56 12.56 -13.13 -22.13
C ALA A 56 11.66 -13.82 -23.18
N LYS A 57 10.72 -14.65 -22.73
CA LYS A 57 9.63 -15.15 -23.57
C LYS A 57 8.70 -13.99 -23.90
N GLU A 58 8.65 -13.63 -25.19
CA GLU A 58 7.61 -12.75 -25.72
C GLU A 58 6.25 -13.44 -25.59
N VAL A 59 5.53 -13.15 -24.49
CA VAL A 59 4.14 -13.55 -24.31
C VAL A 59 3.28 -12.31 -24.46
N GLY A 60 2.64 -12.20 -25.63
CA GLY A 60 1.61 -11.21 -25.87
C GLY A 60 0.35 -11.55 -25.08
N TYR A 61 0.10 -10.83 -24.00
CA TYR A 61 -1.25 -10.47 -23.53
C TYR A 61 -1.22 -9.15 -22.76
N HIS A 62 -2.21 -8.33 -23.11
CA HIS A 62 -2.59 -7.03 -22.59
C HIS A 62 -2.71 -6.97 -21.05
N ILE A 63 -2.35 -5.81 -20.48
CA ILE A 63 -2.61 -5.36 -19.08
C ILE A 63 -1.62 -5.89 -18.02
N SER A 64 -0.43 -5.31 -17.99
CA SER A 64 0.32 -5.07 -16.75
C SER A 64 1.19 -3.82 -16.93
N PHE A 65 0.66 -2.70 -16.44
CA PHE A 65 1.25 -1.38 -16.55
C PHE A 65 2.31 -1.21 -15.46
N SER A 66 3.43 -1.94 -15.54
CA SER A 66 4.55 -1.71 -14.61
C SER A 66 5.95 -2.16 -15.07
N CYS A 67 6.20 -2.57 -16.31
CA CYS A 67 7.59 -2.97 -16.63
C CYS A 67 8.13 -2.81 -18.07
N PHE A 68 7.35 -2.40 -19.09
CA PHE A 68 7.90 -2.42 -20.46
C PHE A 68 7.59 -1.24 -21.40
N THR A 69 7.10 -0.11 -20.89
CA THR A 69 6.89 1.12 -21.69
C THR A 69 7.74 2.29 -21.20
N PHE A 70 9.03 2.04 -20.92
CA PHE A 70 10.00 3.11 -20.68
C PHE A 70 11.26 2.96 -21.55
N LEU A 71 11.12 2.42 -22.77
CA LEU A 71 12.19 2.43 -23.78
C LEU A 71 11.98 3.53 -24.84
N VAL A 72 10.97 4.40 -24.67
CA VAL A 72 10.65 5.47 -25.63
C VAL A 72 10.53 6.87 -25.00
N TYR A 73 10.48 7.02 -23.67
CA TYR A 73 10.44 8.36 -23.07
C TYR A 73 11.84 8.95 -22.87
N CYS A 74 12.32 9.48 -23.99
CA CYS A 74 13.00 10.76 -24.05
C CYS A 74 14.34 10.80 -23.31
N THR A 75 15.39 11.00 -24.10
CA THR A 75 16.52 11.84 -23.77
C THR A 75 16.03 13.14 -23.09
N VAL A 76 15.69 13.12 -21.80
CA VAL A 76 15.40 14.33 -21.04
C VAL A 76 16.74 14.95 -20.73
N MET A 77 17.38 15.49 -21.78
CA MET A 77 18.39 16.50 -21.68
C MET A 77 17.72 17.74 -21.10
N LEU A 78 17.80 17.88 -19.77
CA LEU A 78 17.63 19.18 -19.14
C LEU A 78 19.03 19.60 -18.68
N SER A 79 19.55 20.65 -19.32
CA SER A 79 20.89 21.23 -19.13
C SER A 79 22.10 20.52 -19.76
N GLY A 80 21.90 19.61 -20.73
CA GLY A 80 23.01 19.05 -21.53
C GLY A 80 23.89 18.02 -20.79
N LYS A 81 23.41 17.46 -19.68
CA LYS A 81 24.04 16.36 -18.94
C LYS A 81 23.12 15.14 -18.88
N ALA A 82 23.69 13.94 -18.96
CA ALA A 82 22.92 12.70 -18.85
C ALA A 82 22.40 12.52 -17.40
N ARG A 83 21.34 11.74 -17.22
CA ARG A 83 20.75 11.45 -15.90
C ARG A 83 21.74 10.81 -14.91
N SER A 84 22.76 10.12 -15.44
CA SER A 84 23.87 9.53 -14.69
C SER A 84 24.85 10.56 -14.12
N ASP A 85 24.90 11.75 -14.71
CA ASP A 85 25.94 12.75 -14.45
C ASP A 85 25.41 13.91 -13.58
N MET A 86 24.13 13.83 -13.18
CA MET A 86 23.51 14.81 -12.28
C MET A 86 23.78 14.44 -10.83
N THR A 87 24.15 15.44 -10.03
CA THR A 87 24.17 15.32 -8.58
C THR A 87 22.77 15.03 -8.02
N VAL A 88 22.70 14.50 -6.79
CA VAL A 88 21.43 14.22 -6.10
C VAL A 88 20.57 15.48 -6.03
N GLU A 89 21.18 16.61 -5.68
CA GLU A 89 20.53 17.90 -5.54
C GLU A 89 20.00 18.42 -6.88
N GLU A 90 20.79 18.34 -7.95
CA GLU A 90 20.35 18.74 -9.30
C GLU A 90 19.20 17.87 -9.80
N ARG A 91 19.24 16.57 -9.50
CA ARG A 91 18.21 15.61 -9.89
C ARG A 91 16.89 15.84 -9.13
N ILE A 92 16.96 16.09 -7.82
CA ILE A 92 15.78 16.48 -7.01
C ILE A 92 15.24 17.83 -7.49
N ALA A 93 16.11 18.81 -7.78
CA ALA A 93 15.69 20.10 -8.30
C ALA A 93 15.03 20.00 -9.70
N ALA A 94 15.50 19.09 -10.55
CA ALA A 94 14.86 18.80 -11.84
C ALA A 94 13.46 18.20 -11.66
N ALA A 95 13.31 17.24 -10.74
CA ALA A 95 12.01 16.69 -10.37
C ALA A 95 11.06 17.76 -9.82
N GLU A 96 11.57 18.67 -8.98
CA GLU A 96 10.79 19.77 -8.41
C GLU A 96 10.28 20.73 -9.49
N ARG A 97 11.09 21.07 -10.50
CA ARG A 97 10.65 21.89 -11.65
C ARG A 97 9.46 21.26 -12.37
N ARG A 98 9.54 19.95 -12.66
CA ARG A 98 8.45 19.21 -13.31
C ARG A 98 7.19 19.16 -12.46
N LYS A 99 7.33 19.01 -11.15
CA LYS A 99 6.18 19.10 -10.23
C LYS A 99 5.51 20.48 -10.30
N VAL A 100 6.28 21.57 -10.35
CA VAL A 100 5.73 22.93 -10.49
C VAL A 100 5.01 23.10 -11.82
N GLU A 101 5.60 22.67 -12.93
CA GLU A 101 4.95 22.68 -14.26
C GLU A 101 3.62 21.90 -14.24
N GLY A 102 3.60 20.71 -13.61
CA GLY A 102 2.38 19.93 -13.42
C GLY A 102 1.31 20.66 -12.59
N ASN A 103 1.72 21.45 -11.60
CA ASN A 103 0.78 22.27 -10.82
C ASN A 103 0.16 23.39 -11.65
N ASP A 104 0.90 23.95 -12.61
CA ASP A 104 0.39 24.99 -13.49
C ASP A 104 -0.62 24.41 -14.49
N TYR A 105 -0.33 23.25 -15.10
CA TYR A 105 -1.31 22.51 -15.90
C TYR A 105 -2.54 22.09 -15.09
N PHE A 106 -2.38 21.72 -13.82
CA PHE A 106 -3.51 21.39 -12.96
C PHE A 106 -4.44 22.60 -12.73
N LYS A 107 -3.89 23.81 -12.61
CA LYS A 107 -4.69 25.05 -12.50
C LYS A 107 -5.41 25.38 -13.80
N GLU A 108 -4.81 25.05 -14.94
CA GLU A 108 -5.40 25.21 -16.28
C GLU A 108 -6.44 24.12 -16.62
N GLU A 109 -6.74 23.20 -15.70
CA GLU A 109 -7.61 22.03 -15.90
C GLU A 109 -7.15 21.06 -17.01
N LYS A 110 -5.88 21.14 -17.42
CA LYS A 110 -5.22 20.19 -18.32
C LYS A 110 -4.68 19.01 -17.52
N LEU A 111 -5.58 18.10 -17.15
CA LEU A 111 -5.32 17.08 -16.13
C LEU A 111 -4.34 16.00 -16.63
N GLU A 112 -4.45 15.59 -17.88
CA GLU A 112 -3.59 14.60 -18.50
C GLU A 112 -2.15 15.10 -18.62
N GLU A 113 -1.94 16.34 -19.07
CA GLU A 113 -0.64 16.99 -19.15
C GLU A 113 -0.04 17.21 -17.76
N ALA A 114 -0.87 17.59 -16.77
CA ALA A 114 -0.45 17.68 -15.39
C ALA A 114 0.07 16.32 -14.88
N MET A 115 -0.66 15.23 -15.15
CA MET A 115 -0.26 13.88 -14.77
C MET A 115 1.05 13.46 -15.43
N GLN A 116 1.25 13.75 -16.72
CA GLN A 116 2.51 13.48 -17.41
C GLN A 116 3.68 14.18 -16.74
N GLN A 117 3.53 15.45 -16.34
CA GLN A 117 4.62 16.15 -15.64
C GLN A 117 4.92 15.55 -14.27
N TYR A 118 3.89 15.13 -13.51
CA TYR A 118 4.11 14.45 -12.23
C TYR A 118 4.79 13.09 -12.41
N GLU A 119 4.42 12.33 -13.44
CA GLU A 119 5.06 11.06 -13.79
C GLU A 119 6.53 11.27 -14.18
N MET A 120 6.82 12.28 -15.00
CA MET A 120 8.19 12.66 -15.33
C MET A 120 9.00 13.06 -14.09
N ALA A 121 8.39 13.79 -13.14
CA ALA A 121 9.03 14.13 -11.87
C ALA A 121 9.36 12.88 -11.05
N ILE A 122 8.43 11.92 -10.95
CA ILE A 122 8.65 10.65 -10.25
C ILE A 122 9.71 9.81 -10.95
N ALA A 123 9.75 9.82 -12.28
CA ALA A 123 10.75 9.10 -13.05
C ALA A 123 12.17 9.52 -12.67
N TYR A 124 12.42 10.82 -12.40
CA TYR A 124 13.71 11.27 -11.86
C TYR A 124 14.03 10.63 -10.50
N MET A 125 13.05 10.28 -9.69
CA MET A 125 13.20 9.64 -8.38
C MET A 125 12.71 8.18 -8.38
N GLY A 126 13.08 7.44 -9.44
CA GLY A 126 12.87 6.00 -9.53
C GLY A 126 13.53 5.23 -8.38
N ASP A 127 13.13 3.97 -8.20
CA ASP A 127 13.41 3.23 -6.98
C ASP A 127 14.90 2.99 -6.74
N ASP A 128 15.69 2.69 -7.78
CA ASP A 128 17.16 2.57 -7.69
C ASP A 128 17.82 3.80 -7.07
N PHE A 129 17.37 4.99 -7.48
CA PHE A 129 17.88 6.24 -6.92
C PHE A 129 17.41 6.44 -5.49
N MET A 130 16.13 6.15 -5.21
CA MET A 130 15.59 6.28 -3.86
C MET A 130 16.25 5.32 -2.86
N PHE A 131 16.68 4.13 -3.29
CA PHE A 131 17.40 3.17 -2.45
C PHE A 131 18.81 3.64 -2.09
N GLN A 132 19.43 4.49 -2.91
CA GLN A 132 20.75 5.05 -2.64
C GLN A 132 20.71 6.23 -1.66
N LEU A 133 19.54 6.84 -1.43
CA LEU A 133 19.40 8.02 -0.59
C LEU A 133 19.15 7.68 0.88
N PHE A 134 19.88 8.36 1.76
CA PHE A 134 19.71 8.26 3.22
C PHE A 134 19.58 9.63 3.87
N GLY A 135 18.95 9.65 5.05
CA GLY A 135 18.77 10.86 5.87
C GLY A 135 18.16 12.03 5.09
N LYS A 136 18.79 13.20 5.22
CA LYS A 136 18.31 14.47 4.65
C LYS A 136 18.00 14.39 3.15
N TYR A 137 18.82 13.70 2.37
CA TYR A 137 18.64 13.62 0.92
C TYR A 137 17.41 12.82 0.52
N ARG A 138 17.13 11.75 1.28
CA ARG A 138 15.91 10.96 1.12
C ARG A 138 14.67 11.79 1.48
N ASP A 139 14.73 12.54 2.57
CA ASP A 139 13.64 13.41 2.99
C ASP A 139 13.35 14.49 1.94
N MET A 140 14.40 15.07 1.34
CA MET A 140 14.27 16.00 0.22
C MET A 140 13.61 15.36 -1.00
N ALA A 141 14.01 14.14 -1.38
CA ALA A 141 13.39 13.44 -2.51
C ALA A 141 11.92 13.07 -2.22
N LEU A 142 11.60 12.58 -1.02
CA LEU A 142 10.24 12.27 -0.61
C LEU A 142 9.34 13.51 -0.54
N ALA A 143 9.91 14.67 -0.16
CA ALA A 143 9.20 15.95 -0.15
C ALA A 143 8.76 16.38 -1.57
N VAL A 144 9.39 15.86 -2.62
CA VAL A 144 8.96 16.04 -4.02
C VAL A 144 8.08 14.89 -4.49
N LYS A 145 8.49 13.63 -4.26
CA LYS A 145 7.82 12.41 -4.75
C LYS A 145 6.40 12.28 -4.19
N ASN A 146 6.19 12.51 -2.90
CA ASN A 146 4.88 12.34 -2.25
C ASN A 146 3.83 13.32 -2.78
N PRO A 147 4.12 14.64 -2.91
CA PRO A 147 3.21 15.56 -3.58
C PRO A 147 2.87 15.19 -5.03
N CYS A 148 3.81 14.64 -5.81
CA CYS A 148 3.52 14.20 -7.20
C CYS A 148 2.44 13.11 -7.23
N HIS A 149 2.59 12.05 -6.42
CA HIS A 149 1.58 10.99 -6.31
C HIS A 149 0.24 11.53 -5.80
N LEU A 150 0.27 12.41 -4.80
CA LEU A 150 -0.94 13.05 -4.29
C LEU A 150 -1.64 13.84 -5.39
N ASN A 151 -0.93 14.71 -6.10
CA ASN A 151 -1.50 15.57 -7.13
C ASN A 151 -2.03 14.77 -8.31
N MET A 152 -1.34 13.70 -8.71
CA MET A 152 -1.85 12.75 -9.69
C MET A 152 -3.14 12.06 -9.21
N ALA A 153 -3.24 11.66 -7.94
CA ALA A 153 -4.50 11.15 -7.39
C ALA A 153 -5.63 12.20 -7.45
N ALA A 154 -5.32 13.48 -7.26
CA ALA A 154 -6.30 14.56 -7.41
C ALA A 154 -6.76 14.73 -8.87
N CYS A 155 -5.85 14.62 -9.85
CA CYS A 155 -6.20 14.58 -11.28
C CYS A 155 -7.13 13.40 -11.59
N LEU A 156 -6.76 12.20 -11.14
CA LEU A 156 -7.52 10.97 -11.37
C LEU A 156 -8.92 11.01 -10.78
N ILE A 157 -9.09 11.61 -9.59
CA ILE A 157 -10.41 11.82 -8.99
C ILE A 157 -11.26 12.76 -9.85
N LYS A 158 -10.68 13.86 -10.38
CA LYS A 158 -11.39 14.76 -11.31
C LYS A 158 -11.80 14.04 -12.61
N LEU A 159 -10.97 13.11 -13.09
CA LEU A 159 -11.23 12.26 -14.26
C LEU A 159 -12.14 11.06 -13.97
N LYS A 160 -12.65 10.88 -12.74
CA LYS A 160 -13.47 9.74 -12.30
C LYS A 160 -12.78 8.37 -12.44
N ARG A 161 -11.44 8.35 -12.49
CA ARG A 161 -10.60 7.13 -12.53
C ARG A 161 -10.22 6.73 -11.11
N TYR A 162 -11.21 6.29 -10.33
CA TYR A 162 -11.09 6.13 -8.89
C TYR A 162 -10.15 4.99 -8.47
N GLU A 163 -10.12 3.88 -9.19
CA GLU A 163 -9.22 2.75 -8.88
C GLU A 163 -7.75 3.16 -8.94
N GLU A 164 -7.37 3.90 -9.98
CA GLU A 164 -6.00 4.40 -10.15
C GLU A 164 -5.65 5.44 -9.08
N ALA A 165 -6.61 6.28 -8.69
CA ALA A 165 -6.42 7.24 -7.60
C ALA A 165 -6.12 6.52 -6.26
N ILE A 166 -6.79 5.40 -5.99
CA ILE A 166 -6.52 4.54 -4.83
C ILE A 166 -5.11 3.97 -4.90
N GLY A 167 -4.69 3.49 -6.08
CA GLY A 167 -3.32 3.01 -6.32
C GLY A 167 -2.28 4.06 -5.94
N GLN A 168 -2.42 5.29 -6.46
CA GLN A 168 -1.51 6.40 -6.17
C GLN A 168 -1.47 6.79 -4.68
N CYS A 169 -2.60 6.78 -3.99
CA CYS A 169 -2.65 7.05 -2.54
C CYS A 169 -2.01 5.92 -1.73
N THR A 170 -2.16 4.68 -2.20
CA THR A 170 -1.61 3.49 -1.53
C THR A 170 -0.09 3.42 -1.69
N ILE A 171 0.47 3.81 -2.84
CA ILE A 171 1.93 3.87 -3.07
C ILE A 171 2.63 4.75 -2.01
N ILE A 172 2.05 5.91 -1.70
CA ILE A 172 2.59 6.82 -0.68
C ILE A 172 2.61 6.13 0.70
N ASN A 173 1.56 5.39 1.01
CA ASN A 173 1.40 4.69 2.29
C ASN A 173 2.28 3.44 2.38
N PHE A 174 2.58 2.79 1.25
CA PHE A 174 3.44 1.60 1.20
C PHE A 174 4.94 1.94 1.22
N SER A 175 5.34 3.06 0.60
CA SER A 175 6.76 3.45 0.51
C SER A 175 7.39 3.74 1.88
N SER A 176 6.64 4.17 2.88
CA SER A 176 7.15 4.40 4.24
C SER A 176 7.39 3.10 5.01
N VAL A 177 6.52 2.10 4.81
CA VAL A 177 6.49 0.83 5.56
C VAL A 177 7.51 -0.17 5.03
N LEU A 178 7.54 -0.38 3.70
CA LEU A 178 8.50 -1.29 3.06
C LEU A 178 9.95 -0.82 3.24
N GLN A 179 10.18 0.50 3.31
CA GLN A 179 11.52 1.05 3.55
C GLN A 179 11.95 0.99 5.02
N ARG A 180 11.04 1.08 6.00
CA ARG A 180 11.38 0.78 7.41
C ARG A 180 11.68 -0.69 7.58
N LEU A 181 10.87 -1.57 6.97
CA LEU A 181 11.10 -3.01 6.96
C LEU A 181 12.44 -3.35 6.30
N MET A 182 12.85 -2.71 5.21
CA MET A 182 14.16 -2.95 4.59
C MET A 182 15.33 -2.43 5.42
N LEU A 183 15.21 -1.29 6.12
CA LEU A 183 16.25 -0.83 7.05
C LEU A 183 16.42 -1.81 8.22
N VAL A 184 15.31 -2.33 8.74
CA VAL A 184 15.34 -3.40 9.75
C VAL A 184 15.94 -4.67 9.14
N TYR A 185 15.50 -5.10 7.96
CA TYR A 185 16.03 -6.31 7.31
C TYR A 185 17.51 -6.19 6.95
N PHE A 186 18.01 -5.01 6.57
CA PHE A 186 19.42 -4.77 6.25
C PHE A 186 20.28 -4.72 7.53
N GLN A 187 19.80 -4.07 8.60
CA GLN A 187 20.45 -4.10 9.92
C GLN A 187 20.45 -5.52 10.53
N PHE A 188 19.37 -6.27 10.34
CA PHE A 188 19.26 -7.66 10.82
C PHE A 188 20.03 -8.63 9.92
N ALA A 189 20.14 -8.41 8.62
CA ALA A 189 20.94 -9.24 7.73
C ALA A 189 22.42 -9.16 8.09
N GLU A 190 22.96 -7.98 8.39
CA GLU A 190 24.34 -7.86 8.91
C GLU A 190 24.49 -8.53 10.28
N ALA A 191 23.51 -8.42 11.18
CA ALA A 191 23.55 -9.06 12.50
C ALA A 191 23.42 -10.60 12.43
N ILE A 192 22.62 -11.13 11.50
CA ILE A 192 22.43 -12.56 11.27
C ILE A 192 23.65 -13.15 10.57
N HIS A 193 24.27 -12.45 9.60
CA HIS A 193 25.52 -12.87 8.99
C HIS A 193 26.69 -12.90 10.00
N LEU A 194 26.74 -11.94 10.94
CA LEU A 194 27.73 -11.93 12.02
C LEU A 194 27.50 -13.06 13.05
N CYS A 195 26.24 -13.32 13.42
CA CYS A 195 25.90 -14.39 14.37
C CYS A 195 26.11 -15.80 13.79
N PHE A 196 25.85 -16.01 12.49
CA PHE A 196 26.07 -17.30 11.83
C PHE A 196 27.55 -17.63 11.64
N HIS A 197 28.42 -16.62 11.54
CA HIS A 197 29.87 -16.82 11.44
C HIS A 197 30.55 -17.10 12.79
N VAL A 198 29.95 -16.64 13.90
CA VAL A 198 30.53 -16.78 15.26
C VAL A 198 30.02 -18.01 16.01
N LEU A 199 28.81 -18.50 15.73
CA LEU A 199 28.21 -19.64 16.41
C LEU A 199 27.79 -20.72 15.40
N GLN A 200 28.68 -21.68 15.15
CA GLN A 200 28.42 -22.90 14.37
C GLN A 200 27.32 -23.75 15.04
N LEU A 201 26.05 -23.38 14.91
CA LEU A 201 24.93 -24.14 15.47
C LEU A 201 24.13 -24.87 14.37
N PRO A 202 23.68 -26.11 14.60
CA PRO A 202 22.98 -26.90 13.60
C PRO A 202 21.55 -26.40 13.35
N SER A 203 21.16 -26.42 12.07
CA SER A 203 19.83 -26.06 11.54
C SER A 203 18.76 -27.06 11.97
N ASP A 204 18.03 -26.78 13.06
CA ASP A 204 16.84 -27.57 13.40
C ASP A 204 15.80 -26.80 14.24
N LYS A 205 15.25 -25.69 13.70
CA LYS A 205 14.07 -24.96 14.24
C LYS A 205 13.29 -24.23 13.13
N PRO A 206 11.97 -23.98 13.30
CA PRO A 206 11.00 -23.92 12.22
C PRO A 206 11.22 -22.71 11.30
N GLY A 207 10.98 -22.93 10.00
CA GLY A 207 11.43 -22.06 8.92
C GLY A 207 10.80 -20.65 8.85
N PRO A 208 11.25 -19.84 7.87
CA PRO A 208 10.97 -18.40 7.71
C PRO A 208 9.49 -18.02 7.55
N ALA A 209 8.57 -18.99 7.52
CA ALA A 209 7.14 -18.76 7.43
C ALA A 209 6.54 -18.14 8.71
N ALA A 210 7.15 -18.35 9.88
CA ALA A 210 6.70 -17.72 11.13
C ALA A 210 7.08 -16.22 11.20
N ASP A 211 8.23 -15.85 10.63
CA ASP A 211 8.67 -14.45 10.51
C ASP A 211 7.77 -13.66 9.55
N CYS A 212 7.28 -14.28 8.48
CA CYS A 212 6.29 -13.68 7.58
C CYS A 212 4.96 -13.37 8.27
N LEU A 213 4.54 -14.14 9.30
CA LEU A 213 3.30 -13.90 10.03
C LEU A 213 3.42 -12.71 11.00
N TYR A 214 4.58 -12.51 11.62
CA TYR A 214 4.87 -11.34 12.44
C TYR A 214 5.05 -10.08 11.59
N MET A 215 5.66 -10.22 10.41
CA MET A 215 5.77 -9.15 9.39
C MET A 215 4.39 -8.65 8.92
N LEU A 216 3.37 -9.52 8.83
CA LEU A 216 2.01 -9.10 8.45
C LEU A 216 1.31 -8.25 9.54
N GLN A 217 1.64 -8.45 10.81
CA GLN A 217 1.10 -7.66 11.93
C GLN A 217 1.77 -6.28 12.07
N VAL A 218 3.03 -6.15 11.64
CA VAL A 218 3.80 -4.87 11.64
C VAL A 218 3.38 -3.93 10.50
N LEU A 219 2.65 -4.41 9.48
CA LEU A 219 2.07 -3.58 8.40
C LEU A 219 0.95 -2.63 8.86
N SER A 220 0.57 -2.64 10.14
CA SER A 220 -0.65 -1.98 10.60
C SER A 220 -0.53 -0.50 10.95
N GLU A 221 0.67 0.07 11.15
CA GLU A 221 0.77 1.44 11.69
C GLU A 221 1.95 2.25 11.15
N ASP A 222 1.71 3.09 10.14
CA ASP A 222 2.13 4.51 10.08
C ASP A 222 1.62 5.18 8.77
N GLU A 223 0.29 5.30 8.65
CA GLU A 223 -0.42 6.02 7.57
C GLU A 223 -0.76 7.47 7.98
N ASN A 224 0.23 8.32 8.26
CA ASN A 224 -0.05 9.67 8.79
C ASN A 224 -0.38 10.74 7.72
N ASN A 225 -0.42 10.39 6.44
CA ASN A 225 -0.72 11.39 5.39
C ASN A 225 -2.23 11.60 5.24
N VAL A 226 -2.76 12.57 5.99
CA VAL A 226 -4.17 12.98 5.98
C VAL A 226 -4.70 13.21 4.56
N LYS A 227 -3.92 13.82 3.67
CA LYS A 227 -4.34 14.09 2.28
C LYS A 227 -4.47 12.81 1.46
N ALA A 228 -3.57 11.85 1.66
CA ALA A 228 -3.64 10.54 0.98
C ALA A 228 -4.85 9.75 1.46
N LEU A 229 -5.05 9.66 2.79
CA LEU A 229 -6.20 8.98 3.39
C LEU A 229 -7.53 9.58 2.93
N PHE A 230 -7.64 10.91 2.95
CA PHE A 230 -8.86 11.60 2.50
C PHE A 230 -9.15 11.35 1.01
N ARG A 231 -8.13 11.45 0.14
CA ARG A 231 -8.30 11.21 -1.31
C ARG A 231 -8.64 9.75 -1.61
N ARG A 232 -8.02 8.80 -0.91
CA ARG A 232 -8.33 7.35 -1.01
C ARG A 232 -9.75 7.06 -0.56
N GLY A 233 -10.16 7.57 0.61
CA GLY A 233 -11.51 7.42 1.14
C GLY A 233 -12.57 8.01 0.20
N LYS A 234 -12.31 9.19 -0.37
CA LYS A 234 -13.20 9.81 -1.35
C LYS A 234 -13.33 8.97 -2.63
N ALA A 235 -12.22 8.46 -3.16
CA ALA A 235 -12.27 7.58 -4.35
C ALA A 235 -13.03 6.26 -4.06
N ARG A 236 -12.86 5.68 -2.87
CA ARG A 236 -13.59 4.47 -2.44
C ARG A 236 -15.09 4.73 -2.25
N SER A 237 -15.45 5.90 -1.71
CA SER A 237 -16.84 6.36 -1.56
C SER A 237 -17.56 6.37 -2.91
N GLU A 238 -16.92 6.96 -3.93
CA GLU A 238 -17.44 7.03 -5.31
C GLU A 238 -17.54 5.65 -6.00
N LEU A 239 -16.70 4.68 -5.61
CA LEU A 239 -16.79 3.29 -6.07
C LEU A 239 -17.85 2.47 -5.30
N GLY A 240 -18.53 3.05 -4.31
CA GLY A 240 -19.49 2.34 -3.47
C GLY A 240 -18.86 1.42 -2.42
N GLN A 241 -17.54 1.51 -2.21
CA GLN A 241 -16.82 0.75 -1.18
C GLN A 241 -16.93 1.47 0.18
N ILE A 242 -18.14 1.52 0.73
CA ILE A 242 -18.46 2.41 1.85
C ILE A 242 -17.69 2.05 3.14
N ASP A 243 -17.60 0.77 3.48
CA ASP A 243 -16.90 0.32 4.70
C ASP A 243 -15.42 0.72 4.67
N ALA A 244 -14.75 0.49 3.53
CA ALA A 244 -13.35 0.84 3.34
C ALA A 244 -13.13 2.37 3.25
N ALA A 245 -14.07 3.10 2.65
CA ALA A 245 -14.05 4.56 2.61
C ALA A 245 -14.16 5.17 4.02
N LYS A 246 -15.04 4.61 4.85
CA LYS A 246 -15.24 5.05 6.23
C LYS A 246 -13.99 4.81 7.08
N GLU A 247 -13.34 3.66 6.95
CA GLU A 247 -12.09 3.38 7.66
C GLU A 247 -11.01 4.43 7.35
N ASP A 248 -10.81 4.75 6.06
CA ASP A 248 -9.82 5.75 5.63
C ASP A 248 -10.13 7.15 6.18
N LEU A 249 -11.39 7.57 6.12
CA LEU A 249 -11.81 8.89 6.57
C LEU A 249 -11.80 9.00 8.10
N GLU A 250 -12.11 7.93 8.82
CA GLU A 250 -11.98 7.89 10.28
C GLU A 250 -10.52 7.96 10.71
N LYS A 251 -9.62 7.24 10.02
CA LYS A 251 -8.16 7.39 10.20
C LYS A 251 -7.72 8.83 9.92
N ALA A 252 -8.17 9.42 8.81
CA ALA A 252 -7.86 10.81 8.48
C ALA A 252 -8.33 11.79 9.57
N ARG A 253 -9.53 11.57 10.12
CA ARG A 253 -10.11 12.37 11.21
C ARG A 253 -9.32 12.26 12.51
N LYS A 254 -8.71 11.10 12.82
CA LYS A 254 -7.85 10.96 14.01
C LYS A 254 -6.66 11.91 13.95
N HIS A 255 -6.10 12.11 12.76
CA HIS A 255 -4.94 12.99 12.54
C HIS A 255 -5.31 14.45 12.26
N ALA A 256 -6.50 14.72 11.71
CA ALA A 256 -7.01 16.07 11.45
C ALA A 256 -8.50 16.22 11.88
N PRO A 257 -8.77 16.29 13.19
CA PRO A 257 -10.15 16.28 13.70
C PRO A 257 -10.97 17.53 13.37
N GLN A 258 -10.32 18.63 13.03
CA GLN A 258 -10.96 19.91 12.71
C GLN A 258 -11.21 20.12 11.20
N ASP A 259 -10.80 19.20 10.34
CA ASP A 259 -10.95 19.35 8.90
C ASP A 259 -12.42 19.21 8.49
N LYS A 260 -13.01 20.31 8.02
CA LYS A 260 -14.40 20.39 7.59
C LYS A 260 -14.70 19.44 6.43
N ALA A 261 -13.73 19.20 5.54
CA ALA A 261 -13.93 18.34 4.38
C ALA A 261 -14.13 16.87 4.81
N ILE A 262 -13.33 16.40 5.77
CA ILE A 262 -13.42 15.02 6.30
C ILE A 262 -14.75 14.82 7.02
N VAL A 263 -15.16 15.79 7.84
CA VAL A 263 -16.43 15.73 8.58
C VAL A 263 -17.63 15.73 7.63
N GLN A 264 -17.61 16.56 6.58
CA GLN A 264 -18.66 16.59 5.58
C GLN A 264 -18.76 15.26 4.81
N GLU A 265 -17.62 14.69 4.40
CA GLU A 265 -17.59 13.43 3.66
C GLU A 265 -18.12 12.25 4.51
N LEU A 266 -17.72 12.18 5.79
CA LEU A 266 -18.25 11.17 6.72
C LEU A 266 -19.76 11.27 6.93
N ARG A 267 -20.30 12.50 6.90
CA ARG A 267 -21.75 12.72 6.99
C ARG A 267 -22.46 12.20 5.74
N LEU A 268 -21.92 12.47 4.54
CA LEU A 268 -22.47 11.96 3.28
C LEU A 268 -22.47 10.43 3.24
N LEU A 269 -21.38 9.80 3.70
CA LEU A 269 -21.32 8.34 3.82
C LEU A 269 -22.39 7.79 4.77
N ALA A 270 -22.59 8.42 5.93
CA ALA A 270 -23.62 7.98 6.88
C ALA A 270 -25.05 8.10 6.32
N GLU A 271 -25.32 9.13 5.51
CA GLU A 271 -26.59 9.29 4.81
C GLU A 271 -26.79 8.19 3.74
N HIS A 272 -25.74 7.85 3.00
CA HIS A 272 -25.74 6.76 2.02
C HIS A 272 -25.95 5.39 2.67
N ASP A 273 -25.26 5.09 3.77
CA ASP A 273 -25.42 3.86 4.55
C ASP A 273 -26.85 3.69 5.05
N LYS A 274 -27.44 4.77 5.58
CA LYS A 274 -28.82 4.78 6.03
C LYS A 274 -29.79 4.47 4.89
N ALA A 275 -29.54 4.99 3.70
CA ALA A 275 -30.34 4.72 2.51
C ALA A 275 -30.22 3.26 2.05
N ILE A 276 -29.01 2.69 2.04
CA ILE A 276 -28.79 1.26 1.75
C ILE A 276 -29.56 0.39 2.76
N TYR A 277 -29.41 0.68 4.06
CA TYR A 277 -30.07 -0.08 5.11
C TYR A 277 -31.60 -0.03 4.98
N GLN A 278 -32.19 1.12 4.66
CA GLN A 278 -33.63 1.25 4.41
C GLN A 278 -34.08 0.42 3.20
N LYS A 279 -33.34 0.45 2.09
CA LYS A 279 -33.63 -0.39 0.92
C LYS A 279 -33.55 -1.87 1.25
N GLN A 280 -32.50 -2.30 1.96
CA GLN A 280 -32.36 -3.68 2.42
C GLN A 280 -33.55 -4.08 3.30
N LYS A 281 -33.94 -3.25 4.26
CA LYS A 281 -35.09 -3.50 5.15
C LYS A 281 -36.40 -3.73 4.38
N GLU A 282 -36.70 -2.91 3.38
CA GLU A 282 -37.91 -3.08 2.57
C GLU A 282 -37.86 -4.36 1.71
N ILE A 283 -36.69 -4.73 1.19
CA ILE A 283 -36.49 -6.01 0.47
C ILE A 283 -36.74 -7.20 1.41
N TYR A 284 -36.12 -7.21 2.59
CA TYR A 284 -36.30 -8.28 3.58
C TYR A 284 -37.73 -8.39 4.09
N ARG A 285 -38.44 -7.27 4.20
CA ARG A 285 -39.87 -7.24 4.55
C ARG A 285 -40.75 -7.91 3.49
N GLY A 286 -40.36 -7.90 2.22
CA GLY A 286 -41.06 -8.60 1.14
C GLY A 286 -40.75 -10.09 1.06
N ILE A 287 -39.53 -10.50 1.45
CA ILE A 287 -39.08 -11.91 1.41
C ILE A 287 -39.68 -12.72 2.55
N PHE A 288 -39.78 -12.12 3.74
CA PHE A 288 -40.41 -12.74 4.89
C PHE A 288 -41.81 -12.15 5.05
N GLY A 289 -42.84 -12.92 4.70
CA GLY A 289 -44.24 -12.52 4.85
C GLY A 289 -44.59 -12.09 6.27
N PRO A 290 -45.80 -11.52 6.49
CA PRO A 290 -46.24 -11.09 7.80
C PRO A 290 -46.03 -12.20 8.83
N ARG A 291 -45.50 -11.82 10.00
CA ARG A 291 -45.23 -12.73 11.12
C ARG A 291 -46.46 -13.61 11.32
N ALA A 292 -46.31 -14.93 11.22
CA ALA A 292 -47.43 -15.85 11.37
C ALA A 292 -48.21 -15.50 12.64
N GLU A 293 -49.51 -15.26 12.51
CA GLU A 293 -50.34 -15.01 13.68
C GLU A 293 -50.13 -16.16 14.66
N PRO A 294 -49.98 -15.88 15.97
CA PRO A 294 -49.88 -16.94 16.95
C PRO A 294 -51.12 -17.82 16.78
N LYS A 295 -50.90 -19.10 16.44
CA LYS A 295 -52.00 -20.07 16.29
C LYS A 295 -52.88 -19.92 17.53
N PRO A 296 -54.21 -19.71 17.39
CA PRO A 296 -55.07 -19.65 18.55
C PRO A 296 -54.84 -20.94 19.33
N GLU A 297 -54.43 -20.82 20.60
CA GLU A 297 -54.24 -21.98 21.45
C GLU A 297 -55.55 -22.76 21.45
N SER A 298 -55.54 -23.97 20.91
CA SER A 298 -56.73 -24.81 20.89
C SER A 298 -57.05 -25.15 22.34
N SER A 299 -58.03 -24.44 22.91
CA SER A 299 -58.52 -24.67 24.26
C SER A 299 -59.14 -26.05 24.33
N ASN A 300 -58.29 -27.03 24.62
CA ASN A 300 -58.68 -28.42 24.71
C ASN A 300 -59.39 -28.61 26.06
N ARG A 301 -60.72 -28.78 26.05
CA ARG A 301 -61.56 -28.86 27.28
C ARG A 301 -61.05 -29.90 28.27
N LEU A 302 -60.43 -30.96 27.75
CA LEU A 302 -59.75 -31.98 28.56
C LEU A 302 -58.59 -31.39 29.38
N VAL A 303 -57.76 -30.52 28.80
CA VAL A 303 -56.63 -29.87 29.50
C VAL A 303 -57.14 -28.94 30.61
N LEU A 304 -58.21 -28.17 30.34
CA LEU A 304 -58.84 -27.33 31.36
C LEU A 304 -59.46 -28.18 32.49
N PHE A 305 -60.10 -29.29 32.14
CA PHE A 305 -60.63 -30.25 33.11
C PHE A 305 -59.53 -30.87 33.98
N TRP A 306 -58.42 -31.30 33.37
CA TRP A 306 -57.28 -31.86 34.12
C TRP A 306 -56.62 -30.83 35.03
N ARG A 307 -56.48 -29.57 34.62
CA ARG A 307 -55.97 -28.49 35.48
C ARG A 307 -56.89 -28.24 36.68
N TRP A 308 -58.20 -28.25 36.47
CA TRP A 308 -59.18 -28.13 37.55
C TRP A 308 -59.14 -29.34 38.50
N LEU A 309 -59.07 -30.56 37.97
CA LEU A 309 -59.01 -31.80 38.76
C LEU A 309 -57.74 -31.87 39.60
N VAL A 310 -56.59 -31.49 39.04
CA VAL A 310 -55.32 -31.42 39.78
C VAL A 310 -55.40 -30.38 40.90
N ALA A 311 -55.97 -29.20 40.64
CA ALA A 311 -56.18 -28.18 41.67
C ALA A 311 -57.12 -28.68 42.80
N LEU A 312 -58.19 -29.40 42.45
CA LEU A 312 -59.12 -30.00 43.41
C LEU A 312 -58.41 -31.03 44.30
N ILE A 313 -57.65 -31.95 43.69
CA ILE A 313 -56.88 -32.96 44.42
C ILE A 313 -55.84 -32.30 45.33
N CYS A 314 -55.08 -31.31 44.84
CA CYS A 314 -54.11 -30.57 45.65
C CYS A 314 -54.77 -29.85 46.84
N SER A 315 -55.97 -29.27 46.64
CA SER A 315 -56.73 -28.62 47.71
C SER A 315 -57.20 -29.63 48.76
N LEU A 316 -57.72 -30.78 48.34
CA LEU A 316 -58.14 -31.85 49.26
C LEU A 316 -56.97 -32.48 50.03
N LEU A 317 -55.79 -32.60 49.41
CA LEU A 317 -54.56 -33.04 50.08
C LEU A 317 -54.07 -32.01 51.10
N LYS A 318 -54.15 -30.71 50.80
CA LYS A 318 -53.86 -29.63 51.77
C LYS A 318 -54.86 -29.65 52.94
N PHE A 319 -56.13 -29.88 52.67
CA PHE A 319 -57.17 -29.95 53.71
C PHE A 319 -57.00 -31.17 54.63
N LYS A 320 -56.60 -32.33 54.09
CA LYS A 320 -56.27 -33.52 54.91
C LYS A 320 -55.02 -33.32 55.77
N ARG A 321 -54.06 -32.49 55.34
CA ARG A 321 -52.87 -32.13 56.13
C ARG A 321 -53.22 -31.26 57.33
N HIS A 322 -54.15 -30.32 57.17
CA HIS A 322 -54.60 -29.43 58.27
C HIS A 322 -55.44 -30.12 59.35
N LYS A 323 -56.00 -31.31 59.10
CA LYS A 323 -56.82 -32.05 60.07
C LYS A 323 -56.02 -33.05 60.93
N LYS A 324 -54.69 -33.08 60.76
CA LYS A 324 -53.76 -34.00 61.43
C LYS A 324 -52.78 -33.30 62.41
N GLU A 325 -52.92 -32.00 62.61
CA GLU A 325 -52.31 -31.20 63.69
C GLU A 325 -53.35 -30.94 64.78
#